data_AF-A0A9X3J654-F1
#
_entry.id   AF-A0A9X3J654-F1
#
_cell.length_a   1.000
_cell.length_b   1.000
_cell.length_c   1.000
_cell.angle_alpha   90.00
_cell.angle_beta   90.00
_cell.angle_gamma   90.00
#
_symmetry.space_group_name_H-M   'P 1'
#
loop_
_entity.id
_entity.type
_entity.pdbx_description
1 polymer ?
#
loop_
_entity_poly.entity_id
_entity_poly.type
_entity_poly.pdbx_seq_one_letter_code
_entity_poly.pdbx_strand_id
1 'polypeptide(L)' 'MKKTIVLICYHLGLWGFLGFLVTLILGFLACCANLPASVFYIFLAIFAVVGVTATTICVSRGCKKIH' A
#
# COMPACT_ATOMS: atom_id res chain seq x y z
N MET A 1 -1.47 0.94 24.08
CA MET A 1 -1.79 1.93 23.02
C MET A 1 -0.59 2.33 22.15
N LYS A 2 0.60 2.65 22.70
CA LYS A 2 1.75 3.10 21.90
C LYS A 2 2.28 2.08 20.87
N LYS A 3 2.35 0.78 21.20
CA LYS A 3 2.87 -0.26 20.29
C LYS A 3 2.02 -0.47 19.03
N THR A 4 0.69 -0.40 19.14
CA THR A 4 -0.22 -0.60 18.01
C THR A 4 -0.06 0.52 16.96
N ILE A 5 0.07 1.77 17.42
CA ILE A 5 0.27 2.93 16.53
C ILE A 5 1.60 2.81 15.79
N VAL A 6 2.67 2.40 16.47
CA VAL A 6 3.98 2.18 15.85
C VAL A 6 3.91 1.05 14.80
N LEU A 7 3.18 -0.03 15.08
CA LEU A 7 3.02 -1.15 14.15
C LEU A 7 2.21 -0.75 12.89
N ILE A 8 1.15 0.03 13.08
CA ILE A 8 0.36 0.62 11.99
C ILE A 8 1.25 1.52 11.14
N CYS A 9 1.98 2.45 11.75
CA CYS A 9 2.87 3.37 11.04
C CYS A 9 3.98 2.64 10.27
N TYR A 10 4.55 1.58 10.85
CA TYR A 10 5.59 0.79 10.18
C TYR A 10 5.04 0.06 8.95
N HIS A 11 3.87 -0.57 9.07
CA HIS A 11 3.22 -1.23 7.94
C HIS A 11 2.76 -0.24 6.87
N LEU A 12 2.08 0.84 7.24
CA LEU A 12 1.65 1.89 6.29
C LEU A 12 2.84 2.57 5.62
N GLY A 13 3.92 2.84 6.35
CA GLY A 13 5.13 3.45 5.80
C GLY A 13 5.83 2.53 4.79
N LEU A 14 5.99 1.25 5.13
CA LEU A 14 6.54 0.24 4.21
C LEU A 14 5.68 0.12 2.95
N TRP A 15 4.35 0.08 3.12
CA TRP A 15 3.41 -0.04 2.03
C TRP A 15 3.37 1.21 1.14
N GLY A 16 3.50 2.40 1.74
CA GLY A 16 3.62 3.67 1.03
C GLY A 16 4.91 3.75 0.21
N PHE A 17 6.04 3.31 0.77
CA PHE A 17 7.31 3.23 0.03
C PHE A 17 7.21 2.25 -1.16
N LEU A 18 6.59 1.08 -0.94
CA LEU A 18 6.37 0.10 -2.00
C LEU A 18 5.44 0.67 -3.09
N GLY A 19 4.37 1.37 -2.69
CA GLY A 19 3.46 2.04 -3.61
C GLY A 19 4.13 3.14 -4.42
N PHE A 20 5.04 3.90 -3.82
CA PHE A 20 5.83 4.91 -4.53
C PHE A 20 6.72 4.29 -5.61
N LEU A 21 7.40 3.18 -5.30
CA LEU A 21 8.18 2.42 -6.29
C LEU A 21 7.31 1.90 -7.44
N VAL A 22 6.16 1.31 -7.12
CA VAL A 22 5.21 0.81 -8.12
C VAL A 22 4.72 1.94 -9.01
N THR A 23 4.45 3.13 -8.44
CA THR A 23 4.02 4.32 -9.18
C THR A 23 5.10 4.80 -10.15
N LEU A 24 6.38 4.80 -9.75
CA LEU A 24 7.49 5.15 -10.63
C LEU A 24 7.63 4.15 -11.80
N ILE A 25 7.52 2.85 -11.53
CA ILE A 25 7.59 1.80 -12.57
C ILE A 25 6.40 1.91 -13.52
N LEU A 26 5.19 2.06 -13.00
CA LEU A 26 3.99 2.23 -13.82
C LEU A 26 4.01 3.54 -14.60
N GLY A 27 4.57 4.62 -14.03
CA GLY A 27 4.75 5.89 -14.72
C GLY A 27 5.75 5.79 -15.87
N PHE A 28 6.85 5.05 -15.66
CA PHE A 28 7.79 4.73 -16.73
C PHE A 28 7.14 3.88 -17.83
N LEU A 29 6.36 2.86 -17.46
CA LEU A 29 5.60 2.05 -18.42
C LEU A 29 4.52 2.86 -19.15
N ALA A 30 3.82 3.76 -18.47
CA ALA A 30 2.83 4.64 -19.10
C ALA A 30 3.49 5.56 -20.13
N CYS A 31 4.68 6.09 -19.81
CA CYS A 31 5.47 6.93 -20.71
C CYS A 31 6.06 6.15 -21.90
N CYS A 32 6.69 4.99 -21.66
CA CYS A 32 7.42 4.24 -22.69
C CYS A 32 6.56 3.25 -23.49
N ALA A 33 5.49 2.71 -22.91
CA ALA A 33 4.59 1.74 -23.57
C ALA A 33 3.23 2.36 -23.97
N ASN A 34 3.09 3.68 -23.87
CA ASN A 34 1.87 4.44 -24.16
C ASN A 34 0.63 3.85 -23.47
N LEU A 35 0.79 3.47 -22.19
CA LEU A 35 -0.26 2.82 -21.42
C LEU A 35 -1.37 3.86 -21.12
N PRO A 36 -2.66 3.53 -21.35
CA PRO A 36 -3.74 4.47 -21.10
C PRO A 36 -3.82 4.84 -19.62
N ALA A 37 -4.05 6.13 -19.34
CA ALA A 37 -4.09 6.68 -17.98
C ALA A 37 -5.13 5.98 -17.08
N SER A 38 -6.20 5.45 -17.65
CA SER A 38 -7.20 4.64 -16.94
C SER A 38 -6.59 3.41 -16.26
N VAL A 39 -5.67 2.69 -16.93
CA VAL A 39 -5.00 1.52 -16.36
C VAL A 39 -4.09 1.91 -15.20
N PHE A 40 -3.39 3.04 -15.33
CA PHE A 40 -2.53 3.60 -14.27
C PHE A 40 -3.32 3.87 -12.98
N TYR A 41 -4.45 4.57 -13.08
CA TYR A 41 -5.28 4.89 -11.91
C TYR A 41 -5.98 3.67 -11.30
N ILE A 42 -6.38 2.70 -12.13
CA ILE A 42 -6.98 1.44 -11.64
C ILE A 42 -5.97 0.65 -10.80
N PHE A 43 -4.74 0.50 -11.27
CA PHE A 43 -3.69 -0.18 -10.51
C PHE A 43 -3.38 0.53 -9.18
N LEU A 44 -3.29 1.86 -9.19
CA LEU A 44 -3.10 2.66 -7.99
C LEU A 44 -4.24 2.49 -6.98
N ALA A 45 -5.49 2.51 -7.46
CA ALA A 45 -6.66 2.33 -6.60
C ALA A 45 -6.70 0.94 -5.98
N ILE A 46 -6.47 -0.11 -6.77
CA ILE A 46 -6.40 -1.49 -6.27
C ILE A 46 -5.28 -1.64 -5.25
N PHE A 47 -4.11 -1.04 -5.53
CA PHE A 47 -3.00 -1.02 -4.59
C PHE A 47 -3.49 -0.37 -3.29
N ALA A 48 -3.93 0.89 -3.28
CA ALA A 48 -4.40 1.56 -2.07
C ALA A 48 -5.39 0.72 -1.23
N VAL A 49 -6.37 0.06 -1.86
CA VAL A 49 -7.33 -0.83 -1.17
C VAL A 49 -6.65 -2.06 -0.54
N VAL A 50 -5.75 -2.74 -1.26
CA VAL A 50 -5.00 -3.89 -0.75
C VAL A 50 -4.12 -3.47 0.43
N GLY A 51 -3.53 -2.28 0.40
CA GLY A 51 -2.69 -1.78 1.48
C GLY A 51 -3.45 -1.52 2.77
N VAL A 52 -4.59 -0.83 2.65
CA VAL A 52 -5.44 -0.53 3.80
C VAL A 52 -6.01 -1.83 4.39
N THR A 53 -6.47 -2.75 3.54
CA THR A 53 -7.01 -4.06 4.01
C THR A 53 -5.93 -4.94 4.64
N ALA A 54 -4.75 -5.08 4.01
CA ALA A 54 -3.65 -5.84 4.59
C ALA A 54 -3.19 -5.24 5.93
N THR A 55 -3.08 -3.90 6.01
CA THR A 55 -2.65 -3.23 7.24
C THR A 55 -3.68 -3.40 8.35
N THR A 56 -4.96 -3.21 8.08
CA THR A 56 -6.05 -3.40 9.07
C THR A 56 -6.15 -4.85 9.54
N ILE A 57 -5.97 -5.84 8.67
CA ILE A 57 -5.95 -7.27 9.04
C ILE A 57 -4.71 -7.62 9.86
N CYS A 58 -3.52 -7.18 9.46
CA CYS A 58 -2.28 -7.42 10.20
C CYS A 58 -2.32 -6.79 11.59
N VAL A 59 -2.85 -5.58 11.70
CA VAL A 59 -3.00 -4.86 12.98
C VAL A 59 -4.04 -5.51 13.87
N SER A 60 -5.21 -5.88 13.33
CA SER A 60 -6.26 -6.57 14.11
C SER A 60 -5.82 -7.95 14.61
N ARG A 61 -5.09 -8.72 13.80
CA ARG A 61 -4.48 -10.00 14.21
C ARG A 61 -3.34 -9.81 15.19
N GLY A 62 -2.50 -8.79 15.00
CA GLY A 62 -1.41 -8.43 15.92
C GLY A 62 -1.93 -8.03 17.30
N CYS A 63 -3.00 -7.23 17.37
CA CYS A 63 -3.65 -6.87 18.62
C CYS A 63 -4.30 -8.07 19.34
N LYS A 64 -4.85 -9.04 18.60
CA LYS A 64 -5.42 -10.27 19.19
C LYS A 64 -4.40 -11.21 19.85
N LYS A 65 -3.12 -11.14 19.45
CA LYS A 65 -2.05 -11.98 20.04
C LYS A 65 -1.42 -11.36 21.30
N ILE A 66 -1.72 -10.11 21.61
CA ILE A 66 -1.11 -9.36 22.73
C ILE A 66 -2.06 -9.30 23.94
N HIS A 67 -3.31 -9.76 23.79
CA HIS A 67 -4.26 -9.90 24.89
C HIS A 67 -4.28 -11.35 25.39
#